data_AF-A0A8J1UFP2-F1
#
_entry.id   AF-A0A8J1UFP2-F1
#
_cell.length_a   1.000
_cell.length_b   1.000
_cell.length_c   1.000
_cell.angle_alpha   90.00
_cell.angle_beta   90.00
_cell.angle_gamma   90.00
#
_symmetry.space_group_name_H-M   'P 1'
#
loop_
_entity.id
_entity.type
_entity.pdbx_description
1 polymer ?
#
loop_
_entity_poly.entity_id
_entity_poly.type
_entity_poly.pdbx_seq_one_letter_code
_entity_poly.pdbx_strand_id
1 'polypeptide(L)'
;GSPDLLAAKKVAESIGSEHHEIIFTPEEGIAALDDIIFHLESCDISSVRASVGMYLVSKYISKETDSVVVFTGEGADEVAQGYLYFHKSPSPEAADEESHRLCNDLYMFDVLRADRITAAHGLELRLPFLDHKFVNTFMSLPADVRRPKDGVEKFLIRKAFSTMNLLP
;
A
#
# COMPACT_ATOMS: atom_id res chain seq x y z
N GLY A 1 21.08 3.14 5.31
CA GLY A 1 19.68 3.57 5.29
C GLY A 1 18.88 2.65 4.39
N SER A 2 17.57 2.55 4.60
CA SER A 2 16.68 1.76 3.74
C SER A 2 16.60 2.35 2.32
N PRO A 3 16.55 1.53 1.25
CA PRO A 3 16.26 2.02 -0.10
C PRO A 3 14.90 2.74 -0.18
N ASP A 4 13.93 2.37 0.66
CA ASP A 4 12.61 3.01 0.71
C ASP A 4 12.69 4.45 1.20
N LEU A 5 13.55 4.73 2.18
CA LEU A 5 13.76 6.10 2.68
C LEU A 5 14.37 7.00 1.60
N LEU A 6 15.31 6.47 0.81
CA LEU A 6 15.89 7.21 -0.32
C LEU A 6 14.86 7.52 -1.41
N ALA A 7 14.00 6.54 -1.74
CA ALA A 7 12.93 6.73 -2.71
C ALA A 7 11.86 7.72 -2.21
N ALA A 8 11.44 7.59 -0.95
CA ALA A 8 10.48 8.49 -0.32
C ALA A 8 10.98 9.94 -0.30
N LYS A 9 12.25 10.14 0.07
CA LYS A 9 12.89 11.46 0.04
C LYS A 9 12.91 12.07 -1.37
N LYS A 10 13.27 11.28 -2.38
CA LYS A 10 13.29 11.73 -3.79
C LYS A 10 11.90 12.23 -4.22
N VAL A 11 10.85 11.49 -3.87
CA VAL A 11 9.46 11.90 -4.18
C VAL A 11 9.06 13.14 -3.39
N ALA A 12 9.37 13.19 -2.10
CA ALA A 12 9.05 14.33 -1.24
C ALA A 12 9.68 15.64 -1.73
N GLU A 13 10.95 15.60 -2.14
CA GLU A 13 11.65 16.73 -2.75
C GLU A 13 10.99 17.17 -4.07
N SER A 14 10.54 16.21 -4.89
CA SER A 14 9.88 16.49 -6.16
C SER A 14 8.51 17.16 -5.99
N ILE A 15 7.74 16.78 -4.97
CA ILE A 15 6.38 17.33 -4.74
C ILE A 15 6.37 18.50 -3.75
N GLY A 16 7.49 18.78 -3.08
CA GLY A 16 7.63 19.87 -2.11
C GLY A 16 6.84 19.65 -0.81
N SER A 17 6.68 18.40 -0.38
CA SER A 17 5.98 18.07 0.88
C SER A 17 6.84 18.34 2.10
N GLU A 18 6.22 18.69 3.23
CA GLU A 18 6.87 18.58 4.54
C GLU A 18 7.09 17.10 4.87
N HIS A 19 8.36 16.67 4.84
CA HIS A 19 8.73 15.26 4.90
C HIS A 19 9.34 14.89 6.25
N HIS A 20 8.81 13.82 6.85
CA HIS A 20 9.31 13.26 8.09
C HIS A 20 9.87 11.87 7.81
N GLU A 21 11.16 11.66 8.11
CA GLU A 21 11.80 10.35 8.04
C GLU A 21 11.79 9.71 9.44
N ILE A 22 11.11 8.57 9.58
CA ILE A 22 11.03 7.83 10.84
C ILE A 22 11.97 6.64 10.73
N ILE A 23 12.99 6.62 11.59
CA ILE A 23 13.95 5.52 11.70
C ILE A 23 13.67 4.81 13.01
N PHE A 24 13.48 3.49 12.96
CA PHE A 24 13.30 2.65 14.14
C PHE A 24 14.34 1.52 14.17
N THR A 25 14.65 1.03 15.37
CA THR A 25 15.57 -0.10 15.57
C THR A 25 14.83 -1.44 15.58
N PRO A 26 15.53 -2.57 15.32
CA PRO A 26 14.92 -3.89 15.46
C PRO A 26 14.28 -4.12 16.84
N GLU A 27 14.89 -3.60 17.91
CA GLU A 27 14.39 -3.73 19.28
C GLU A 27 13.06 -2.98 19.47
N GLU A 28 12.93 -1.78 18.91
CA GLU A 28 11.67 -1.02 18.91
C GLU A 28 10.58 -1.76 18.12
N GLY A 29 10.95 -2.35 16.98
CA GLY A 29 10.04 -3.18 16.18
C GLY A 29 9.56 -4.42 16.93
N ILE A 30 10.45 -5.12 17.63
CA ILE A 30 10.12 -6.30 18.45
C ILE A 30 9.24 -5.90 19.64
N ALA A 31 9.53 -4.78 20.28
CA ALA A 31 8.77 -4.29 21.42
C ALA A 31 7.32 -3.92 21.07
N ALA A 32 7.05 -3.55 19.81
CA ALA A 32 5.71 -3.22 19.33
C ALA A 32 4.84 -4.44 18.98
N LEU A 33 5.40 -5.66 18.92
CA LEU A 33 4.70 -6.83 18.39
C LEU A 33 3.44 -7.21 19.18
N ASP A 34 3.47 -7.08 20.51
CA ASP A 34 2.33 -7.43 21.37
C ASP A 34 1.14 -6.48 21.11
N ASP A 35 1.39 -5.17 21.09
CA ASP A 35 0.40 -4.15 20.73
C ASP A 35 -0.15 -4.37 19.31
N ILE A 36 0.73 -4.66 18.35
CA ILE A 36 0.35 -4.88 16.95
C ILE A 36 -0.58 -6.08 16.83
N ILE A 37 -0.24 -7.22 17.43
CA ILE A 37 -1.09 -8.43 17.37
C ILE A 37 -2.42 -8.17 18.08
N PHE A 38 -2.39 -7.46 19.22
CA PHE A 38 -3.60 -7.05 19.93
C PHE A 38 -4.53 -6.21 19.05
N HIS A 39 -4.01 -5.18 18.37
CA HIS A 39 -4.81 -4.31 17.52
C HIS A 39 -5.24 -4.94 16.19
N LEU A 40 -4.39 -5.78 15.58
CA LEU A 40 -4.71 -6.48 14.34
C LEU A 40 -5.79 -7.55 14.52
N GLU A 41 -5.85 -8.17 15.71
CA GLU A 41 -6.70 -9.34 15.98
C GLU A 41 -6.40 -10.52 15.01
N SER A 42 -5.17 -10.60 14.49
CA SER A 42 -4.72 -11.59 13.51
C SER A 42 -3.27 -12.01 13.76
N CYS A 43 -2.96 -13.26 13.43
CA CYS A 43 -1.62 -13.83 13.52
C CYS A 43 -0.99 -14.13 12.14
N ASP A 44 -1.58 -13.62 11.06
CA ASP A 44 -1.00 -13.76 9.72
C ASP A 44 0.40 -13.12 9.67
N ILE A 45 1.38 -13.91 9.21
CA ILE A 45 2.80 -13.56 9.28
C ILE A 45 3.10 -12.32 8.44
N SER A 46 2.50 -12.22 7.25
CA SER A 46 2.72 -11.10 6.34
C SER A 46 2.15 -9.81 6.93
N SER A 47 0.92 -9.89 7.45
CA SER A 47 0.21 -8.77 8.08
C SER A 47 0.96 -8.26 9.31
N VAL A 48 1.38 -9.13 10.22
CA VAL A 48 2.13 -8.74 11.43
C VAL A 48 3.46 -8.07 11.05
N ARG A 49 4.22 -8.63 10.11
CA ARG A 49 5.50 -8.06 9.67
C ARG A 49 5.34 -6.66 9.07
N ALA A 50 4.39 -6.49 8.15
CA ALA A 50 4.16 -5.20 7.49
C ALA A 50 3.61 -4.13 8.45
N SER A 51 2.91 -4.56 9.51
CA SER A 51 2.31 -3.66 10.50
C SER A 51 3.32 -2.93 11.38
N VAL A 52 4.53 -3.47 11.57
CA VAL A 52 5.53 -2.85 12.46
C VAL A 52 5.87 -1.42 12.03
N GLY A 53 6.23 -1.23 10.76
CA GLY A 53 6.54 0.10 10.24
C GLY A 53 5.32 1.03 10.29
N MET A 54 4.15 0.52 9.90
CA MET A 54 2.91 1.29 9.87
C MET A 54 2.47 1.74 11.26
N TYR A 55 2.64 0.90 12.29
CA TYR A 55 2.33 1.21 13.68
C TYR A 55 3.23 2.32 14.21
N LEU A 56 4.54 2.19 14.00
CA LEU A 56 5.50 3.19 14.47
C LEU A 56 5.33 4.55 13.75
N VAL A 57 5.06 4.55 12.45
CA VAL A 57 4.76 5.78 11.70
C VAL A 57 3.43 6.40 12.17
N SER A 58 2.39 5.59 12.37
CA SER A 58 1.09 6.09 12.85
C SER A 58 1.19 6.67 14.26
N LYS A 59 1.94 6.01 15.14
CA LYS A 59 2.26 6.51 16.49
C LYS A 59 3.01 7.84 16.46
N TYR A 60 3.95 8.01 15.52
CA TYR A 60 4.67 9.27 15.32
C TYR A 60 3.71 10.38 14.86
N ILE A 61 2.91 10.13 13.81
CA ILE A 61 1.95 11.11 13.26
C ILE A 61 1.01 11.61 14.35
N SER A 62 0.44 10.69 15.13
CA SER A 62 -0.52 10.99 16.21
C SER A 62 0.10 11.83 17.36
N LYS A 63 1.40 11.69 17.61
CA LYS A 63 2.08 12.37 18.72
C LYS A 63 2.75 13.68 18.33
N GLU A 64 3.32 13.72 17.13
CA GLU A 64 4.25 14.78 16.71
C GLU A 64 3.64 15.72 15.66
N THR A 65 2.43 15.44 15.17
CA THR A 65 1.76 16.25 14.15
C THR A 65 0.27 16.45 14.47
N ASP A 66 -0.36 17.41 13.79
CA ASP A 66 -1.82 17.63 13.85
C ASP A 66 -2.58 16.88 12.73
N SER A 67 -1.90 16.01 11.97
CA SER A 67 -2.50 15.30 10.84
C SER A 67 -3.37 14.15 11.35
N VAL A 68 -4.68 14.20 11.05
CA VAL A 68 -5.64 13.15 11.44
C VAL A 68 -6.00 12.25 10.26
N VAL A 69 -6.20 12.83 9.07
CA VAL A 69 -6.58 12.09 7.88
C VAL A 69 -5.32 11.72 7.09
N VAL A 70 -5.06 10.42 6.93
CA VAL A 70 -3.88 9.90 6.25
C VAL A 70 -4.26 9.11 5.01
N PHE A 71 -3.50 9.31 3.93
CA PHE A 71 -3.69 8.63 2.66
C PHE A 71 -2.63 7.55 2.47
N THR A 72 -3.03 6.39 1.95
CA THR A 72 -2.09 5.31 1.58
C THR A 72 -2.44 4.70 0.22
N GLY A 73 -1.48 3.97 -0.34
CA GLY A 73 -1.55 3.31 -1.64
C GLY A 73 -2.10 1.88 -1.65
N GLU A 74 -2.61 1.38 -0.52
CA GLU A 74 -3.18 0.03 -0.42
C GLU A 74 -4.30 -0.19 -1.46
N GLY A 75 -4.40 -1.42 -1.98
CA GLY A 75 -5.34 -1.77 -3.06
C GLY A 75 -4.75 -1.63 -4.46
N ALA A 76 -3.65 -0.89 -4.64
CA ALA A 76 -3.06 -0.69 -5.96
C ALA A 76 -2.51 -1.99 -6.58
N ASP A 77 -1.92 -2.88 -5.77
CA ASP A 77 -1.36 -4.15 -6.24
C ASP A 77 -2.45 -5.15 -6.65
N GLU A 78 -3.52 -5.20 -5.88
CA GLU A 78 -4.65 -6.10 -6.05
C GLU A 78 -5.45 -5.69 -7.28
N VAL A 79 -5.74 -4.40 -7.44
CA VAL A 79 -6.49 -3.86 -8.58
C VAL A 79 -5.67 -3.90 -9.87
N ALA A 80 -4.36 -3.62 -9.81
CA ALA A 80 -3.52 -3.43 -10.99
C ALA A 80 -2.45 -4.52 -11.20
N GLN A 81 -2.67 -5.70 -10.63
CA GLN A 81 -1.85 -6.89 -10.84
C GLN A 81 -0.36 -6.63 -10.56
N GLY A 82 -0.10 -5.97 -9.44
CA GLY A 82 1.19 -5.39 -9.10
C GLY A 82 2.17 -6.33 -8.41
N TYR A 83 1.70 -7.44 -7.83
CA TYR A 83 2.61 -8.41 -7.23
C TYR A 83 3.45 -9.16 -8.27
N LEU A 84 4.70 -9.47 -7.93
CA LEU A 84 5.64 -10.12 -8.85
C LEU A 84 5.15 -11.46 -9.42
N TYR A 85 4.26 -12.17 -8.72
CA TYR A 85 3.75 -13.45 -9.20
C TYR A 85 2.76 -13.29 -10.37
N PHE A 86 2.20 -12.10 -10.62
CA PHE A 86 1.37 -11.83 -11.80
C PHE A 86 2.14 -11.98 -13.11
N HIS A 87 3.47 -11.79 -13.12
CA HIS A 87 4.32 -12.08 -14.28
C HIS A 87 4.27 -13.56 -14.70
N LYS A 88 3.87 -14.46 -13.80
CA LYS A 88 3.77 -15.90 -14.04
C LYS A 88 2.33 -16.36 -14.27
N SER A 89 1.38 -15.44 -14.39
CA SER A 89 -0.02 -15.79 -14.64
C SER A 89 -0.16 -16.51 -15.99
N PRO A 90 -0.90 -17.64 -16.05
CA PRO A 90 -1.00 -18.46 -17.27
C PRO A 90 -1.79 -17.77 -18.40
N SER A 91 -2.73 -16.88 -18.07
CA SER A 91 -3.51 -16.11 -19.05
C SER A 91 -3.97 -14.76 -18.49
N PRO A 92 -4.40 -13.80 -19.33
CA PRO A 92 -5.07 -12.58 -18.88
C PRO A 92 -6.26 -12.83 -17.95
N GLU A 93 -7.09 -13.82 -18.27
CA GLU A 93 -8.30 -14.17 -17.53
C GLU A 93 -7.94 -14.72 -16.15
N ALA A 94 -6.92 -15.59 -16.05
CA ALA A 94 -6.44 -16.07 -14.77
C ALA A 94 -5.86 -14.94 -13.89
N ALA A 95 -5.20 -13.94 -14.50
CA ALA A 95 -4.72 -12.77 -13.76
C ALA A 95 -5.88 -11.88 -13.28
N ASP A 96 -6.94 -11.78 -14.08
CA ASP A 96 -8.16 -11.05 -13.73
C ASP A 96 -8.92 -11.71 -12.58
N GLU A 97 -9.17 -13.02 -12.66
CA GLU A 97 -9.80 -13.80 -11.60
C GLU A 97 -9.03 -13.67 -10.28
N GLU A 98 -7.70 -13.73 -10.34
CA GLU A 98 -6.84 -13.54 -9.17
C GLU A 98 -6.92 -12.11 -8.60
N SER A 99 -6.94 -11.08 -9.45
CA SER A 99 -7.15 -9.69 -9.03
C SER A 99 -8.49 -9.51 -8.30
N HIS A 100 -9.56 -10.11 -8.83
CA HIS A 100 -10.87 -10.13 -8.19
C HIS A 100 -10.86 -10.85 -6.83
N ARG A 101 -10.20 -12.01 -6.75
CA ARG A 101 -10.05 -12.75 -5.49
C ARG A 101 -9.31 -11.92 -4.44
N LEU A 102 -8.17 -11.33 -4.79
CA LEU A 102 -7.41 -10.48 -3.88
C LEU A 102 -8.23 -9.29 -3.38
N CYS A 103 -8.96 -8.61 -4.28
CA CYS A 103 -9.82 -7.48 -3.90
C CYS A 103 -10.94 -7.90 -2.93
N ASN A 104 -11.51 -9.10 -3.10
CA ASN A 104 -12.48 -9.65 -2.17
C ASN A 104 -11.87 -10.00 -0.80
N ASP A 105 -10.60 -10.37 -0.78
CA ASP A 105 -9.89 -10.80 0.43
C ASP A 105 -9.18 -9.65 1.19
N LEU A 106 -9.12 -8.44 0.61
CA LEU A 106 -8.45 -7.26 1.17
C LEU A 106 -8.79 -7.00 2.64
N TYR A 107 -10.07 -7.17 3.01
CA TYR A 107 -10.56 -6.92 4.37
C TYR A 107 -9.99 -7.89 5.42
N MET A 108 -9.36 -8.98 5.01
CA MET A 108 -8.69 -9.94 5.89
C MET A 108 -7.18 -9.70 6.01
N PHE A 109 -6.60 -8.91 5.09
CA PHE A 109 -5.15 -8.73 4.95
C PHE A 109 -4.78 -7.24 4.97
N ASP A 110 -4.44 -6.66 3.82
CA ASP A 110 -3.87 -5.32 3.71
C ASP A 110 -4.78 -4.22 4.24
N VAL A 111 -6.09 -4.30 3.98
CA VAL A 111 -7.05 -3.32 4.51
C VAL A 111 -7.31 -3.54 6.00
N LEU A 112 -7.30 -4.79 6.49
CA LEU A 112 -7.39 -5.07 7.94
C LEU A 112 -6.22 -4.39 8.66
N ARG A 113 -5.01 -4.64 8.19
CA ARG A 113 -3.79 -4.05 8.74
C ARG A 113 -3.86 -2.53 8.71
N ALA A 114 -4.15 -1.97 7.53
CA ALA A 114 -4.10 -0.53 7.36
C ALA A 114 -5.12 0.18 8.25
N ASP A 115 -6.35 -0.33 8.34
CA ASP A 115 -7.40 0.19 9.21
C ASP A 115 -7.02 0.08 10.69
N ARG A 116 -6.76 -1.14 11.18
CA ARG A 116 -6.56 -1.40 12.61
C ARG A 116 -5.36 -0.67 13.18
N ILE A 117 -4.25 -0.64 12.44
CA ILE A 117 -3.00 -0.04 12.89
C ILE A 117 -3.08 1.49 12.92
N THR A 118 -3.76 2.11 11.95
CA THR A 118 -3.93 3.57 11.97
C THR A 118 -4.97 4.00 13.00
N ALA A 119 -6.07 3.25 13.12
CA ALA A 119 -7.11 3.47 14.13
C ALA A 119 -6.58 3.33 15.56
N ALA A 120 -5.59 2.44 15.81
CA ALA A 120 -4.91 2.30 17.10
C ALA A 120 -4.28 3.62 17.61
N HIS A 121 -4.01 4.56 16.70
CA HIS A 121 -3.43 5.86 17.00
C HIS A 121 -4.38 7.04 16.70
N GLY A 122 -5.68 6.77 16.53
CA GLY A 122 -6.69 7.81 16.31
C GLY A 122 -6.59 8.49 14.94
N LEU A 123 -6.01 7.83 13.94
CA LEU A 123 -5.91 8.35 12.57
C LEU A 123 -7.05 7.80 11.70
N GLU A 124 -7.55 8.64 10.78
CA GLU A 124 -8.54 8.25 9.76
C GLU A 124 -7.83 7.90 8.45
N LEU A 125 -7.99 6.67 7.99
CA LEU A 125 -7.39 6.19 6.75
C LEU A 125 -8.24 6.51 5.51
N ARG A 126 -7.59 6.89 4.40
CA ARG A 126 -8.20 6.99 3.07
C ARG A 126 -7.40 6.21 2.03
N LEU A 127 -8.13 5.47 1.19
CA LEU A 127 -7.59 4.51 0.21
C LEU A 127 -8.04 4.85 -1.22
N PRO A 128 -7.39 5.80 -1.93
CA PRO A 128 -7.85 6.25 -3.25
C PRO A 128 -7.89 5.14 -4.32
N PHE A 129 -7.00 4.15 -4.24
CA PHE A 129 -6.99 3.02 -5.18
C PHE A 129 -8.17 2.06 -4.99
N LEU A 130 -8.92 2.18 -3.89
CA LEU A 130 -10.15 1.44 -3.64
C LEU A 130 -11.41 2.30 -3.83
N ASP A 131 -11.30 3.50 -4.41
CA ASP A 131 -12.47 4.27 -4.84
C ASP A 131 -13.32 3.44 -5.82
N HIS A 132 -14.63 3.41 -5.60
CA HIS A 132 -15.54 2.58 -6.40
C HIS A 132 -15.49 2.92 -7.89
N LYS A 133 -15.31 4.20 -8.26
CA LYS A 133 -15.25 4.58 -9.68
C LYS A 133 -13.91 4.18 -10.27
N PHE A 134 -12.81 4.36 -9.54
CA PHE A 134 -11.51 3.91 -9.98
C PHE A 134 -11.49 2.39 -10.20
N VAL A 135 -11.89 1.60 -9.22
CA VAL A 135 -11.91 0.12 -9.29
C VAL A 135 -12.79 -0.34 -10.44
N ASN A 136 -14.03 0.15 -10.53
CA ASN A 136 -14.94 -0.23 -11.61
C ASN A 136 -14.38 0.15 -12.98
N THR A 137 -13.78 1.33 -13.11
CA THR A 137 -13.19 1.77 -14.38
C THR A 137 -12.01 0.88 -14.75
N PHE A 138 -11.07 0.66 -13.82
CA PHE A 138 -9.87 -0.12 -14.07
C PHE A 138 -10.22 -1.57 -14.40
N MET A 139 -11.04 -2.23 -13.58
CA MET A 139 -11.42 -3.63 -13.79
C MET A 139 -12.29 -3.84 -15.04
N SER A 140 -13.00 -2.82 -15.53
CA SER A 140 -13.73 -2.90 -16.82
C SER A 140 -12.83 -2.94 -18.05
N LEU A 141 -11.54 -2.61 -17.90
CA LEU A 141 -10.59 -2.68 -19.00
C LEU A 141 -10.35 -4.14 -19.41
N PRO A 142 -10.11 -4.39 -20.72
CA PRO A 142 -9.72 -5.71 -21.21
C PRO A 142 -8.59 -6.32 -20.36
N ALA A 143 -8.72 -7.59 -19.99
CA ALA A 143 -7.78 -8.24 -19.08
C ALA A 143 -6.33 -8.22 -19.60
N ASP A 144 -6.14 -8.25 -20.93
CA ASP A 144 -4.84 -8.24 -21.58
C ASP A 144 -4.08 -6.93 -21.36
N VAL A 145 -4.77 -5.78 -21.33
CA VAL A 145 -4.14 -4.46 -21.13
C VAL A 145 -3.80 -4.16 -19.67
N ARG A 146 -4.41 -4.89 -18.72
CA ARG A 146 -4.15 -4.73 -17.27
C ARG A 146 -2.91 -5.47 -16.79
N ARG A 147 -2.41 -6.42 -17.57
CA ARG A 147 -1.26 -7.24 -17.19
C ARG A 147 0.04 -6.45 -17.11
N PRO A 148 1.03 -6.95 -16.35
CA PRO A 148 2.41 -6.49 -16.46
C PRO A 148 2.88 -6.51 -17.92
N LYS A 149 3.60 -5.47 -18.33
CA LYS A 149 4.07 -5.28 -19.70
C LYS A 149 5.50 -4.76 -19.69
N ASP A 150 6.28 -5.18 -20.68
CA ASP A 150 7.70 -4.81 -20.84
C ASP A 150 8.55 -5.11 -19.58
N GLY A 151 8.20 -6.19 -18.87
CA GLY A 151 8.87 -6.60 -17.62
C GLY A 151 8.51 -5.76 -16.40
N VAL A 152 7.50 -4.88 -16.50
CA VAL A 152 7.11 -3.95 -15.44
C VAL A 152 5.67 -4.19 -15.01
N GLU A 153 5.46 -4.37 -13.71
CA GLU A 153 4.16 -4.44 -13.04
C GLU A 153 3.46 -3.07 -12.96
N LYS A 154 2.13 -3.07 -12.84
CA LYS A 154 1.31 -1.84 -12.85
C LYS A 154 1.61 -0.93 -14.04
N PHE A 155 2.01 -1.50 -15.19
CA PHE A 155 2.48 -0.75 -16.35
C PHE A 155 1.49 0.33 -16.77
N LEU A 156 0.19 0.00 -16.81
CA LEU A 156 -0.85 0.93 -17.23
C LEU A 156 -0.97 2.14 -16.29
N ILE A 157 -0.91 1.92 -14.96
CA ILE A 157 -0.90 3.01 -13.97
C ILE A 157 0.33 3.88 -14.18
N ARG A 158 1.53 3.27 -14.26
CA ARG A 158 2.77 4.01 -14.50
C ARG A 158 2.70 4.84 -15.79
N LYS A 159 2.14 4.28 -16.86
CA LYS A 159 1.99 4.96 -18.15
C LYS A 159 0.99 6.12 -18.07
N ALA A 160 -0.13 5.95 -17.35
CA ALA A 160 -1.15 6.97 -17.19
C ALA A 160 -0.61 8.27 -16.56
N PHE A 161 0.37 8.16 -15.66
CA PHE A 161 1.01 9.31 -15.01
C PHE A 161 2.32 9.75 -15.67
N SER A 162 2.85 9.02 -16.66
CA SER A 162 4.19 9.26 -17.24
C SER A 162 4.38 10.60 -17.96
N THR A 163 3.28 11.22 -18.44
CA THR A 163 3.30 12.55 -19.07
C THR A 163 2.95 13.66 -18.10
N MET A 164 2.57 13.30 -16.86
CA MET A 164 2.33 14.25 -15.80
C MET A 164 3.68 14.48 -15.12
N ASN A 165 4.10 15.74 -14.99
CA ASN A 165 5.31 16.10 -14.23
C ASN A 165 5.05 15.97 -12.72
N LEU A 166 4.60 14.78 -12.30
CA LEU A 166 4.10 14.48 -10.96
C LEU A 166 5.17 13.79 -10.10
N LEU A 167 5.95 12.88 -10.70
CA LEU A 167 6.97 12.08 -10.04
C LEU A 167 8.29 12.13 -10.84
N PRO A 168 9.45 11.99 -10.18
CA PRO A 168 10.78 12.15 -10.80
C PRO A 168 11.34 10.87 -11.45
#